data_AF-A0AAP4BWZ4-F1
#
_entry.id   AF-A0AAP4BWZ4-F1
#
_cell.length_a   1.000
_cell.length_b   1.000
_cell.length_c   1.000
_cell.angle_alpha   90.00
_cell.angle_beta   90.00
_cell.angle_gamma   90.00
#
_symmetry.space_group_name_H-M   'P 1'
#
loop_
_entity.id
_entity.type
_entity.pdbx_description
1 polymer ?
#
loop_
_entity_poly.entity_id
_entity_poly.type
_entity_poly.pdbx_seq_one_letter_code
_entity_poly.pdbx_strand_id
1 'polypeptide(L)'
;MPAPVSPPDLSPTQLRLYRSQPQRTTLLWVVLVVVVAIAMLAPVVLSKATPSTRQATAPLVVSDPLAGSELHLADRECPVDALALTGQGWNCPGLHIEAITTPHAGDPDLALRRMFRFITRTDLPEGDILREGDQRLLIEPNGRGIAMSTSAMGASQVIVFRGLISENLDIITSSWREISGNELPEIVHELLQGYSGTGSDGAENPLPQSVHNASVHNASVRNAPGHTNASAQTVRRHV
;
A
#
# COMPACT_ATOMS: atom_id res chain seq x y z
N MET A 1 -13.09 80.54 -22.78
CA MET A 1 -11.67 80.21 -22.58
C MET A 1 -11.44 80.05 -21.08
N PRO A 2 -11.13 78.85 -20.56
CA PRO A 2 -10.83 78.69 -19.14
C PRO A 2 -9.44 79.24 -18.83
N ALA A 3 -9.30 79.92 -17.70
CA ALA A 3 -8.05 80.51 -17.23
C ALA A 3 -7.00 79.43 -16.90
N PRO A 4 -5.69 79.71 -17.06
CA PRO A 4 -4.65 78.78 -16.68
C PRO A 4 -4.65 78.59 -15.16
N VAL A 5 -4.82 77.35 -14.71
CA VAL A 5 -4.72 76.97 -13.29
C VAL A 5 -3.24 76.93 -12.93
N SER A 6 -2.80 77.84 -12.07
CA SER A 6 -1.44 77.83 -11.53
C SER A 6 -1.20 76.54 -10.74
N PRO A 7 -0.04 75.88 -10.89
CA PRO A 7 0.30 74.72 -10.09
C PRO A 7 0.40 75.12 -8.61
N PRO A 8 0.03 74.22 -7.68
CA PRO A 8 0.14 74.51 -6.25
C PRO A 8 1.61 74.74 -5.87
N ASP A 9 1.86 75.84 -5.16
CA ASP A 9 3.16 76.14 -4.54
C ASP A 9 3.44 75.12 -3.44
N LEU A 10 4.08 74.01 -3.82
CA LEU A 10 4.57 73.02 -2.88
C LEU A 10 5.81 73.58 -2.20
N SER A 11 5.70 73.85 -0.90
CA SER A 11 6.83 74.34 -0.11
C SER A 11 8.02 73.36 -0.17
N PRO A 12 9.28 73.85 -0.06
CA PRO A 12 10.47 73.01 -0.15
C PRO A 12 10.51 71.88 0.89
N THR A 13 9.78 72.02 2.00
CA THR A 13 9.58 70.98 3.02
C THR A 13 8.62 69.88 2.56
N GLN A 14 7.55 70.20 1.82
CA GLN A 14 6.61 69.22 1.24
C GLN A 14 7.31 68.36 0.18
N LEU A 15 8.15 68.96 -0.68
CA LEU A 15 8.94 68.22 -1.68
C LEU A 15 9.99 67.30 -1.03
N ARG A 16 10.60 67.70 0.08
CA ARG A 16 11.51 66.84 0.86
C ARG A 16 10.78 65.67 1.54
N LEU A 17 9.57 65.89 2.05
CA LEU A 17 8.75 64.82 2.64
C LEU A 17 8.31 63.80 1.58
N TYR A 18 7.87 64.25 0.41
CA TYR A 18 7.53 63.38 -0.71
C TYR A 18 8.73 62.55 -1.22
N ARG A 19 9.92 63.17 -1.28
CA ARG A 19 11.16 62.50 -1.72
C ARG A 19 11.75 61.53 -0.69
N SER A 20 11.40 61.66 0.59
CA SER A 20 11.86 60.77 1.69
C SER A 20 10.86 59.67 2.05
N GLN A 21 9.63 59.75 1.54
CA GLN A 21 8.62 58.69 1.63
C GLN A 21 9.05 57.34 1.02
N PRO A 22 9.74 57.25 -0.15
CA PRO A 22 10.14 55.97 -0.71
C PRO A 22 11.14 55.21 0.17
N GLN A 23 12.04 55.88 0.89
CA GLN A 23 13.07 55.21 1.69
C GLN A 23 12.50 54.44 2.87
N ARG A 24 11.48 54.98 3.56
CA ARG A 24 10.83 54.27 4.67
C ARG A 24 10.04 53.06 4.17
N THR A 25 9.37 53.19 3.04
CA THR A 25 8.60 52.09 2.45
C THR A 25 9.50 50.96 1.94
N THR A 26 10.65 51.27 1.31
CA THR A 26 11.62 50.26 0.89
C THR A 26 12.22 49.53 2.09
N LEU A 27 12.55 50.24 3.17
CA LEU A 27 13.08 49.62 4.38
C LEU A 27 12.06 48.66 5.00
N LEU A 28 10.78 49.06 5.07
CA LEU A 28 9.71 48.20 5.57
C LEU A 28 9.53 46.93 4.73
N TRP A 29 9.62 47.03 3.40
CA TRP A 29 9.57 45.87 2.51
C TRP A 29 10.75 44.93 2.70
N VAL A 30 11.96 45.47 2.84
CA VAL A 30 13.16 44.65 3.12
C VAL A 30 13.02 43.93 4.45
N VAL A 31 12.56 44.62 5.50
CA VAL A 31 12.30 44.01 6.82
C VAL A 31 11.25 42.90 6.70
N LEU A 32 10.15 43.15 5.98
CA LEU A 32 9.10 42.14 5.78
C LEU A 32 9.65 40.89 5.07
N VAL A 33 10.41 41.07 3.98
CA VAL A 33 11.01 39.96 3.24
C VAL A 33 11.98 39.18 4.12
N VAL A 34 12.80 39.85 4.93
CA VAL A 34 13.71 39.20 5.88
C VAL A 34 12.94 38.40 6.93
N VAL A 35 11.87 38.97 7.50
CA VAL A 35 11.03 38.26 8.48
C VAL A 35 10.38 37.02 7.86
N VAL A 36 9.85 37.13 6.64
CA VAL A 36 9.27 35.99 5.91
C VAL A 36 10.32 34.94 5.60
N ALA A 37 11.52 35.35 5.17
CA ALA A 37 12.62 34.43 4.91
C ALA A 37 13.06 33.69 6.18
N ILE A 38 13.17 34.39 7.31
CA ILE A 38 13.46 33.78 8.62
C ILE A 38 12.34 32.81 9.01
N ALA A 39 11.07 33.19 8.84
CA ALA A 39 9.94 32.32 9.14
C ALA A 39 9.92 31.06 8.27
N MET A 40 10.30 31.15 6.99
CA MET A 40 10.41 29.99 6.11
C MET A 40 11.64 29.11 6.38
N LEU A 41 12.73 29.69 6.89
CA LEU A 41 13.93 28.94 7.29
C LEU A 41 13.81 28.31 8.67
N ALA A 42 12.95 28.86 9.54
CA ALA A 42 12.77 28.39 10.91
C ALA A 42 12.47 26.87 10.98
N PRO A 43 11.56 26.28 10.19
CA PRO A 43 11.30 24.83 10.23
C PRO A 43 12.54 23.99 9.89
N VAL A 44 13.36 24.44 8.95
CA VAL A 44 14.59 23.74 8.53
C VAL A 44 15.63 23.78 9.65
N VAL A 45 15.83 24.94 10.26
CA VAL A 45 16.78 25.10 11.36
C VAL A 45 16.30 24.32 12.59
N LEU A 46 15.00 24.40 12.92
CA LEU A 46 14.41 23.60 14.00
C LEU A 46 14.59 22.10 13.75
N SER A 47 14.36 21.63 12.52
CA SER A 47 14.51 20.19 12.19
C SER A 47 15.93 19.65 12.40
N LYS A 48 16.95 20.51 12.29
CA LYS A 48 18.35 20.15 12.53
C LYS A 48 18.73 20.21 14.01
N ALA A 49 18.07 21.09 14.78
CA ALA A 49 18.32 21.29 16.20
C ALA A 49 17.53 20.32 17.08
N THR A 50 16.37 19.85 16.63
CA THR A 50 15.63 18.78 17.31
C THR A 50 16.34 17.45 17.06
N PRO A 51 16.74 16.71 18.11
CA PRO A 51 17.20 15.34 17.92
C PRO A 51 16.11 14.56 17.20
N SER A 52 16.49 13.80 16.17
CA SER A 52 15.56 12.97 15.40
C SER A 52 14.69 12.21 16.40
N THR A 53 13.39 12.51 16.44
CA THR A 53 12.44 11.77 17.26
C THR A 53 12.64 10.32 16.87
N ARG A 54 13.12 9.49 17.80
CA ARG A 54 13.31 8.06 17.57
C ARG A 54 11.99 7.58 16.97
N GLN A 55 12.00 7.10 15.72
CA GLN A 55 10.77 6.68 15.06
C GLN A 55 10.07 5.71 16.02
N ALA A 56 8.82 6.01 16.36
CA ALA A 56 8.06 5.18 17.28
C ALA A 56 8.05 3.76 16.69
N THR A 57 8.69 2.83 17.40
CA THR A 57 8.61 1.42 17.08
C THR A 57 7.31 0.89 17.65
N ALA A 58 6.65 0.03 16.90
CA ALA A 58 5.45 -0.66 17.32
C ALA A 58 5.59 -2.14 16.97
N PRO A 59 4.90 -3.03 17.70
CA PRO A 59 4.85 -4.44 17.32
C PRO A 59 4.23 -4.56 15.91
N LEU A 60 4.66 -5.56 15.14
CA LEU A 60 4.09 -5.82 13.81
C LEU A 60 2.75 -6.52 13.95
N VAL A 61 1.72 -5.73 14.21
CA VAL A 61 0.35 -6.19 14.42
C VAL A 61 -0.57 -5.51 13.44
N VAL A 62 -1.27 -6.30 12.65
CA VAL A 62 -2.29 -5.81 11.75
C VAL A 62 -3.64 -5.95 12.44
N SER A 63 -4.38 -4.86 12.54
CA SER A 63 -5.68 -4.83 13.23
C SER A 63 -6.83 -4.77 12.23
N ASP A 64 -7.92 -5.49 12.51
CA ASP A 64 -9.18 -5.26 11.79
C ASP A 64 -9.91 -4.06 12.41
N PRO A 65 -10.11 -2.95 11.67
CA PRO A 65 -10.84 -1.80 12.20
C PRO A 65 -12.32 -2.10 12.50
N LEU A 66 -12.91 -3.16 11.94
CA LEU A 66 -14.31 -3.54 12.10
C LEU A 66 -14.50 -4.63 13.15
N ALA A 67 -13.65 -5.66 13.14
CA ALA A 67 -13.78 -6.82 14.03
C ALA A 67 -12.98 -6.68 15.33
N GLY A 68 -11.99 -5.79 15.40
CA GLY A 68 -11.12 -5.61 16.57
C GLY A 68 -10.17 -6.78 16.85
N SER A 69 -10.07 -7.74 15.92
CA SER A 69 -9.07 -8.79 15.95
C SER A 69 -7.70 -8.27 15.51
N GLU A 70 -6.65 -8.90 16.01
CA GLU A 70 -5.26 -8.56 15.76
C GLU A 70 -4.53 -9.76 15.17
N LEU A 71 -3.67 -9.51 14.19
CA LEU A 71 -2.85 -10.49 13.49
C LEU A 71 -1.38 -10.16 13.71
N HIS A 72 -0.63 -11.06 14.35
CA HIS A 72 0.78 -10.85 14.66
C HIS A 72 1.65 -11.34 13.49
N LEU A 73 2.28 -10.41 12.77
CA LEU A 73 3.11 -10.76 11.61
C LEU A 73 4.47 -11.35 12.01
N ALA A 74 5.03 -10.89 13.13
CA ALA A 74 6.28 -11.39 13.70
C ALA A 74 6.48 -10.90 15.14
N ASP A 75 7.27 -11.64 15.93
CA ASP A 75 7.68 -11.29 17.29
C ASP A 75 8.80 -10.24 17.33
N ARG A 76 8.61 -9.11 16.63
CA ARG A 76 9.54 -7.98 16.64
C ARG A 76 8.81 -6.66 16.54
N GLU A 77 9.54 -5.59 16.81
CA GLU A 77 9.04 -4.23 16.61
C GLU A 77 9.73 -3.59 15.42
N CYS A 78 8.96 -2.85 14.62
CA CYS A 78 9.50 -2.04 13.54
C CYS A 78 9.00 -0.58 13.66
N PRO A 79 9.77 0.38 13.15
CA PRO A 79 9.30 1.76 12.97
C PRO A 79 7.95 1.80 12.26
N VAL A 80 6.98 2.51 12.83
CA VAL A 80 5.71 2.76 12.15
C VAL A 80 5.95 3.64 10.95
N ASP A 81 5.34 3.29 9.82
CA ASP A 81 5.33 4.14 8.63
C ASP A 81 4.18 5.14 8.70
N ALA A 82 4.48 6.36 9.15
CA ALA A 82 3.53 7.46 9.18
C ALA A 82 3.06 7.92 7.78
N LEU A 83 3.73 7.47 6.71
CA LEU A 83 3.37 7.77 5.32
C LEU A 83 2.68 6.60 4.62
N ALA A 84 2.38 5.51 5.33
CA ALA A 84 1.56 4.41 4.81
C ALA A 84 0.22 4.95 4.30
N LEU A 85 -0.13 4.59 3.07
CA LEU A 85 -1.37 4.97 2.39
C LEU A 85 -2.61 4.42 3.10
N THR A 86 -2.46 3.27 3.74
CA THR A 86 -3.55 2.55 4.40
C THR A 86 -3.72 2.92 5.87
N GLY A 87 -2.79 3.69 6.44
CA GLY A 87 -2.71 3.96 7.88
C GLY A 87 -2.21 2.79 8.73
N GLN A 88 -1.91 1.63 8.12
CA GLN A 88 -1.27 0.50 8.77
C GLN A 88 -0.04 0.07 7.98
N GLY A 89 1.13 0.59 8.39
CA GLY A 89 2.38 0.23 7.75
C GLY A 89 3.59 0.35 8.67
N TRP A 90 4.64 -0.38 8.31
CA TRP A 90 5.89 -0.49 9.05
C TRP A 90 7.08 -0.44 8.09
N ASN A 91 8.15 0.19 8.57
CA ASN A 91 9.43 0.25 7.88
C ASN A 91 10.48 -0.53 8.67
N CYS A 92 10.50 -1.85 8.49
CA CYS A 92 11.57 -2.70 9.00
C CYS A 92 12.86 -2.49 8.19
N PRO A 93 14.05 -2.82 8.75
CA PRO A 93 15.30 -2.77 8.01
C PRO A 93 15.22 -3.55 6.69
N GLY A 94 15.26 -2.84 5.56
CA GLY A 94 15.20 -3.45 4.22
C GLY A 94 13.81 -3.93 3.78
N LEU A 95 12.77 -3.79 4.60
CA LEU A 95 11.43 -4.29 4.30
C LEU A 95 10.35 -3.27 4.70
N HIS A 96 9.58 -2.86 3.72
CA HIS A 96 8.37 -2.06 3.90
C HIS A 96 7.15 -2.99 3.92
N ILE A 97 6.27 -2.80 4.90
CA ILE A 97 5.07 -3.61 5.12
C ILE A 97 3.88 -2.67 5.16
N GLU A 98 2.83 -2.99 4.43
CA GLU A 98 1.61 -2.22 4.43
C GLU A 98 0.40 -3.15 4.36
N ALA A 99 -0.59 -2.92 5.23
CA ALA A 99 -1.80 -3.73 5.30
C ALA A 99 -3.03 -2.90 4.95
N ILE A 100 -3.95 -3.47 4.18
CA ILE A 100 -5.22 -2.86 3.82
C ILE A 100 -6.36 -3.83 4.08
N THR A 101 -7.42 -3.34 4.72
CA THR A 101 -8.66 -4.09 4.89
C THR A 101 -9.67 -3.65 3.84
N THR A 102 -10.19 -4.61 3.08
CA THR A 102 -11.23 -4.37 2.07
C THR A 102 -12.52 -5.09 2.47
N PRO A 103 -13.61 -4.34 2.75
CA PRO A 103 -14.90 -4.95 2.98
C PRO A 103 -15.47 -5.49 1.66
N HIS A 104 -15.96 -6.74 1.67
CA HIS A 104 -16.67 -7.37 0.54
C HIS A 104 -15.85 -7.48 -0.76
N ALA A 105 -14.65 -8.03 -0.70
CA ALA A 105 -13.93 -8.45 -1.91
C ALA A 105 -14.69 -9.60 -2.59
N GLY A 106 -15.29 -9.33 -3.76
CA GLY A 106 -16.05 -10.36 -4.50
C GLY A 106 -15.17 -11.51 -4.98
N ASP A 107 -14.13 -11.19 -5.76
CA ASP A 107 -13.11 -12.15 -6.18
C ASP A 107 -11.81 -11.89 -5.37
N PRO A 108 -11.38 -12.83 -4.50
CA PRO A 108 -10.23 -12.65 -3.63
C PRO A 108 -8.91 -12.52 -4.40
N ASP A 109 -8.76 -13.20 -5.54
CA ASP A 109 -7.53 -13.15 -6.33
C ASP A 109 -7.39 -11.80 -7.03
N LEU A 110 -8.50 -11.34 -7.62
CA LEU A 110 -8.53 -10.03 -8.24
C LEU A 110 -8.37 -8.92 -7.20
N ALA A 111 -8.95 -9.09 -6.01
CA ALA A 111 -8.77 -8.16 -4.90
C ALA A 111 -7.31 -8.09 -4.45
N LEU A 112 -6.65 -9.24 -4.24
CA LEU A 112 -5.22 -9.31 -3.90
C LEU A 112 -4.37 -8.57 -4.92
N ARG A 113 -4.55 -8.85 -6.22
CA ARG A 113 -3.78 -8.17 -7.29
C ARG A 113 -4.04 -6.67 -7.31
N ARG A 114 -5.30 -6.23 -7.17
CA ARG A 114 -5.67 -4.80 -7.17
C ARG A 114 -5.08 -4.07 -5.98
N MET A 115 -5.11 -4.68 -4.80
CA MET A 115 -4.56 -4.09 -3.58
C MET A 115 -3.04 -4.05 -3.62
N PHE A 116 -2.40 -5.11 -4.10
CA PHE A 116 -0.96 -5.10 -4.36
C PHE A 116 -0.60 -3.93 -5.28
N ARG A 117 -1.23 -3.82 -6.45
CA ARG A 117 -1.03 -2.69 -7.38
C ARG A 117 -1.28 -1.33 -6.72
N PHE A 118 -2.31 -1.19 -5.90
CA PHE A 118 -2.63 0.08 -5.24
C PHE A 118 -1.48 0.51 -4.32
N ILE A 119 -0.98 -0.40 -3.49
CA ILE A 119 0.12 -0.16 -2.56
C ILE A 119 1.45 0.04 -3.32
N THR A 120 1.73 -0.81 -4.31
CA THR A 120 2.99 -0.78 -5.06
C THR A 120 3.07 0.31 -6.11
N ARG A 121 1.93 0.85 -6.53
CA ARG A 121 1.79 1.79 -7.64
C ARG A 121 2.39 1.26 -8.95
N THR A 122 2.36 -0.06 -9.12
CA THR A 122 2.81 -0.74 -10.34
C THR A 122 1.63 -1.14 -11.23
N ASP A 123 1.92 -1.78 -12.36
CA ASP A 123 0.90 -2.50 -13.12
C ASP A 123 0.30 -3.64 -12.29
N LEU A 124 -0.85 -4.14 -12.77
CA LEU A 124 -1.51 -5.26 -12.11
C LEU A 124 -0.59 -6.48 -12.22
N PRO A 125 -0.14 -7.06 -11.10
CA PRO A 125 0.81 -8.17 -11.14
C PRO A 125 0.16 -9.36 -11.85
N GLU A 126 0.93 -10.04 -12.71
CA GLU A 126 0.47 -11.23 -13.46
C GLU A 126 0.96 -12.56 -12.86
N GLY A 127 1.82 -12.53 -11.84
CA GLY A 127 2.39 -13.73 -11.21
C GLY A 127 1.33 -14.69 -10.68
N ASP A 128 1.68 -15.98 -10.57
CA ASP A 128 0.77 -17.00 -10.06
C ASP A 128 0.39 -16.73 -8.60
N ILE A 129 -0.86 -17.04 -8.25
CA ILE A 129 -1.37 -16.94 -6.88
C ILE A 129 -1.37 -18.35 -6.29
N LEU A 130 -0.57 -18.52 -5.24
CA LEU A 130 -0.60 -19.70 -4.39
C LEU A 130 -1.82 -19.60 -3.47
N ARG A 131 -2.49 -20.74 -3.28
CA ARG A 131 -3.79 -20.81 -2.59
C ARG A 131 -3.71 -21.84 -1.49
N GLU A 132 -4.15 -21.47 -0.30
CA GLU A 132 -4.24 -22.37 0.85
C GLU A 132 -5.56 -22.10 1.57
N GLY A 133 -6.57 -22.93 1.26
CA GLY A 133 -7.95 -22.64 1.65
C GLY A 133 -8.41 -21.27 1.12
N ASP A 134 -8.81 -20.40 2.04
CA ASP A 134 -9.23 -19.02 1.75
C ASP A 134 -8.05 -18.03 1.69
N GLN A 135 -6.85 -18.48 2.05
CA GLN A 135 -5.64 -17.66 2.04
C GLN A 135 -5.00 -17.64 0.66
N ARG A 136 -4.39 -16.51 0.32
CA ARG A 136 -3.71 -16.32 -0.97
C ARG A 136 -2.35 -15.68 -0.77
N LEU A 137 -1.39 -16.13 -1.57
CA LEU A 137 -0.06 -15.55 -1.64
C LEU A 137 0.29 -15.26 -3.09
N LEU A 138 0.77 -14.05 -3.34
CA LEU A 138 1.23 -13.59 -4.63
C LEU A 138 2.68 -13.12 -4.49
N ILE A 139 3.53 -13.54 -5.41
CA ILE A 139 4.92 -13.08 -5.51
C ILE A 139 5.03 -12.21 -6.76
N GLU A 140 5.65 -11.04 -6.61
CA GLU A 140 5.97 -10.17 -7.74
C GLU A 140 7.01 -10.86 -8.64
N PRO A 141 6.90 -10.77 -9.98
CA PRO A 141 7.83 -11.44 -10.90
C PRO A 141 9.32 -11.06 -10.77
N ASN A 142 9.65 -10.00 -10.04
CA ASN A 142 11.02 -9.59 -9.75
C ASN A 142 11.52 -10.07 -8.37
N GLY A 143 10.69 -10.78 -7.61
CA GLY A 143 10.99 -11.25 -6.26
C GLY A 143 11.08 -10.16 -5.18
N ARG A 144 10.77 -8.90 -5.51
CA ARG A 144 10.90 -7.75 -4.59
C ARG A 144 9.64 -7.44 -3.81
N GLY A 145 8.54 -8.11 -4.14
CA GLY A 145 7.24 -7.92 -3.51
C GLY A 145 6.55 -9.26 -3.24
N ILE A 146 5.91 -9.36 -2.08
CA ILE A 146 4.98 -10.44 -1.75
C ILE A 146 3.70 -9.81 -1.23
N ALA A 147 2.56 -10.36 -1.63
CA ALA A 147 1.26 -10.02 -1.08
C ALA A 147 0.64 -11.27 -0.48
N MET A 148 0.07 -11.15 0.71
CA MET A 148 -0.75 -12.18 1.34
C MET A 148 -2.15 -11.63 1.57
N SER A 149 -3.19 -12.45 1.39
CA SER A 149 -4.53 -12.06 1.81
C SER A 149 -5.15 -13.07 2.76
N THR A 150 -5.92 -12.54 3.71
CA THR A 150 -6.73 -13.31 4.64
C THR A 150 -8.15 -12.84 4.78
N SER A 151 -9.05 -13.79 4.98
CA SER A 151 -10.45 -13.59 5.35
C SER A 151 -10.73 -13.97 6.81
N ALA A 152 -9.71 -14.40 7.56
CA ALA A 152 -9.86 -14.93 8.93
C ALA A 152 -10.48 -13.93 9.91
N MET A 153 -10.43 -12.63 9.58
CA MET A 153 -10.91 -11.54 10.43
C MET A 153 -12.31 -11.04 10.03
N GLY A 154 -13.00 -11.70 9.09
CA GLY A 154 -14.36 -11.32 8.65
C GLY A 154 -14.39 -10.25 7.55
N ALA A 155 -13.24 -9.65 7.23
CA ALA A 155 -13.00 -8.84 6.05
C ALA A 155 -11.83 -9.40 5.23
N SER A 156 -11.75 -9.04 3.94
CA SER A 156 -10.62 -9.43 3.10
C SER A 156 -9.47 -8.45 3.35
N GLN A 157 -8.50 -8.88 4.14
CA GLN A 157 -7.30 -8.13 4.44
C GLN A 157 -6.18 -8.56 3.51
N VAL A 158 -5.43 -7.58 2.99
CA VAL A 158 -4.26 -7.80 2.15
C VAL A 158 -3.06 -7.15 2.82
N ILE A 159 -1.97 -7.90 2.95
CA ILE A 159 -0.71 -7.45 3.55
C ILE A 159 0.35 -7.55 2.46
N VAL A 160 1.01 -6.43 2.19
CA VAL A 160 2.02 -6.30 1.14
C VAL A 160 3.38 -6.07 1.79
N PHE A 161 4.34 -6.89 1.40
CA PHE A 161 5.74 -6.84 1.81
C PHE A 161 6.57 -6.42 0.60
N ARG A 162 7.43 -5.41 0.75
CA ARG A 162 8.27 -4.91 -0.34
C ARG A 162 9.69 -4.63 0.12
N GLY A 163 10.68 -5.06 -0.66
CA GLY A 163 12.09 -4.78 -0.41
C GLY A 163 12.94 -6.04 -0.47
N LEU A 164 13.82 -6.20 0.51
CA LEU A 164 14.73 -7.33 0.66
C LEU A 164 13.99 -8.51 1.30
N ILE A 165 13.13 -9.14 0.49
CA ILE A 165 12.28 -10.27 0.92
C ILE A 165 13.11 -11.43 1.44
N SER A 166 14.20 -11.80 0.75
CA SER A 166 15.09 -12.91 1.13
C SER A 166 15.78 -12.70 2.47
N GLU A 167 16.13 -11.45 2.81
CA GLU A 167 16.75 -11.09 4.09
C GLU A 167 15.74 -11.04 5.25
N ASN A 168 14.44 -10.96 4.95
CA ASN A 168 13.35 -10.86 5.93
C ASN A 168 12.38 -12.03 5.85
N LEU A 169 12.87 -13.21 5.42
CA LEU A 169 12.06 -14.42 5.31
C LEU A 169 11.42 -14.85 6.64
N ASP A 170 12.01 -14.47 7.77
CA ASP A 170 11.45 -14.71 9.09
C ASP A 170 10.07 -14.04 9.26
N ILE A 171 9.93 -12.76 8.86
CA ILE A 171 8.63 -12.08 8.85
C ILE A 171 7.68 -12.78 7.89
N ILE A 172 8.11 -13.04 6.65
CA ILE A 172 7.24 -13.59 5.61
C ILE A 172 6.69 -14.95 6.06
N THR A 173 7.55 -15.81 6.58
CA THR A 173 7.19 -17.15 7.05
C THR A 173 6.28 -17.07 8.28
N SER A 174 6.60 -16.20 9.24
CA SER A 174 5.77 -15.99 10.44
C SER A 174 4.39 -15.45 10.08
N SER A 175 4.33 -14.45 9.20
CA SER A 175 3.08 -13.86 8.72
C SER A 175 2.22 -14.89 8.00
N TRP A 176 2.83 -15.70 7.13
CA TRP A 176 2.08 -16.76 6.44
C TRP A 176 1.53 -17.79 7.42
N ARG A 177 2.35 -18.23 8.39
CA ARG A 177 1.91 -19.19 9.40
C ARG A 177 0.77 -18.65 10.26
N GLU A 178 0.83 -17.38 10.63
CA GLU A 178 -0.24 -16.72 11.37
C GLU A 178 -1.54 -16.66 10.53
N ILE A 179 -1.41 -16.36 9.23
CA ILE A 179 -2.54 -16.21 8.31
C ILE A 179 -3.19 -17.56 7.94
N SER A 180 -2.38 -18.56 7.59
CA SER A 180 -2.85 -19.84 7.04
C SER A 180 -2.86 -21.00 8.03
N GLY A 181 -2.15 -20.86 9.15
CA GLY A 181 -1.91 -21.94 10.11
C GLY A 181 -0.85 -22.95 9.66
N ASN A 182 -0.29 -22.81 8.46
CA ASN A 182 0.64 -23.77 7.86
C ASN A 182 2.01 -23.14 7.56
N GLU A 183 2.98 -23.97 7.21
CA GLU A 183 4.31 -23.48 6.82
C GLU A 183 4.29 -22.85 5.43
N LEU A 184 5.22 -21.92 5.19
CA LEU A 184 5.35 -21.27 3.88
C LEU A 184 5.67 -22.34 2.82
N PRO A 185 4.94 -22.41 1.69
CA PRO A 185 5.17 -23.44 0.68
C PRO A 185 6.60 -23.39 0.14
N GLU A 186 7.23 -24.57 -0.01
CA GLU A 186 8.64 -24.69 -0.42
C GLU A 186 8.94 -23.99 -1.76
N ILE A 187 7.97 -24.02 -2.68
CA ILE A 187 8.05 -23.31 -3.98
C ILE A 187 8.32 -21.81 -3.83
N VAL A 188 7.89 -21.17 -2.73
CA VAL A 188 8.15 -19.75 -2.47
C VAL A 188 9.64 -19.53 -2.19
N HIS A 189 10.27 -20.44 -1.43
CA HIS A 189 11.69 -20.36 -1.14
C HIS A 189 12.53 -20.55 -2.41
N GLU A 190 12.16 -21.52 -3.25
CA GLU A 190 12.83 -21.78 -4.53
C GLU A 190 12.73 -20.56 -5.47
N LEU A 191 11.54 -19.97 -5.59
CA LEU A 191 11.32 -18.78 -6.43
C LEU A 191 12.15 -17.59 -5.95
N LEU A 192 12.17 -17.32 -4.64
CA LEU A 192 12.95 -16.21 -4.06
C LEU A 192 14.47 -16.41 -4.22
N GLN A 193 14.95 -17.66 -4.16
CA GLN A 193 16.34 -17.99 -4.47
C GLN A 193 16.66 -17.76 -5.95
N GLY A 194 15.75 -18.13 -6.85
CA GLY A 194 15.89 -17.89 -8.30
C GLY A 194 16.04 -16.40 -8.66
N TYR A 195 15.29 -15.53 -7.97
CA TYR A 195 15.38 -14.07 -8.17
C TYR A 195 16.66 -13.46 -7.59
N SER A 196 17.24 -14.07 -6.54
CA SER A 196 18.51 -13.60 -5.96
C SER A 196 19.74 -13.93 -6.83
N GLY A 197 19.62 -14.93 -7.73
CA GLY A 197 20.71 -15.39 -8.60
C GLY A 197 20.76 -14.76 -9.99
N THR A 198 19.72 -14.05 -10.43
CA THR A 198 19.62 -13.46 -11.77
C THR A 198 19.63 -11.94 -11.67
N GLY A 199 20.83 -11.35 -11.63
CA GLY A 199 20.97 -9.91 -11.80
C GLY A 199 20.38 -9.49 -13.15
N SER A 200 19.41 -8.58 -13.12
CA SER A 200 18.89 -7.77 -14.24
C SER A 200 18.88 -8.46 -15.61
N ASP A 201 17.72 -8.97 -16.02
CA ASP A 201 17.10 -8.72 -17.35
C ASP A 201 16.07 -9.83 -17.63
N GLY A 202 14.78 -9.48 -17.59
CA GLY A 202 13.68 -10.30 -18.11
C GLY A 202 13.50 -11.69 -17.49
N ALA A 203 13.01 -11.77 -16.25
CA ALA A 203 12.59 -13.05 -15.70
C ALA A 203 11.23 -13.48 -16.30
N GLU A 204 11.27 -14.33 -17.32
CA GLU A 204 10.14 -15.21 -17.65
C GLU A 204 9.84 -16.09 -16.43
N ASN A 205 8.57 -16.11 -16.02
CA ASN A 205 8.05 -16.84 -14.86
C ASN A 205 8.44 -18.33 -14.92
N PRO A 206 9.33 -18.85 -14.05
CA PRO A 206 9.73 -20.24 -14.06
C PRO A 206 8.76 -21.05 -13.19
N LEU A 207 7.52 -21.24 -13.64
CA LEU A 207 6.60 -22.20 -13.02
C LEU A 207 6.09 -23.21 -14.04
N PRO A 208 6.13 -24.52 -13.75
CA PRO A 208 5.49 -25.52 -14.59
C PRO A 208 3.96 -25.35 -14.49
N GLN A 209 3.34 -25.03 -15.63
CA GLN A 209 1.89 -25.09 -15.80
C GLN A 209 1.42 -26.56 -15.71
N SER A 210 1.13 -27.07 -14.51
CA SER A 210 0.03 -28.03 -14.30
C SER A 210 -0.07 -28.48 -12.85
N VAL A 211 -1.00 -27.89 -12.10
CA VAL A 211 -1.81 -28.67 -11.14
C VAL A 211 -3.26 -28.29 -11.39
N HIS A 212 -3.83 -28.84 -12.46
CA HIS A 212 -5.27 -28.96 -12.62
C HIS A 212 -5.61 -30.44 -12.41
N ASN A 213 -6.62 -30.67 -11.58
CA ASN A 213 -7.32 -31.93 -11.33
C ASN A 213 -6.64 -32.93 -10.38
N ALA A 214 -6.85 -32.72 -9.08
CA ALA A 214 -6.91 -33.83 -8.13
C ALA A 214 -7.89 -33.55 -6.99
N SER A 215 -9.20 -33.49 -7.27
CA SER A 215 -10.25 -33.84 -6.26
C SER A 215 -11.69 -33.80 -6.79
N VAL A 216 -12.00 -34.39 -7.95
CA VAL A 216 -13.38 -34.86 -8.21
C VAL A 216 -13.31 -36.10 -9.05
N HIS A 217 -13.40 -37.28 -8.43
CA HIS A 217 -14.04 -38.49 -8.96
C HIS A 217 -13.84 -39.63 -7.96
N ASN A 218 -14.69 -39.67 -6.93
CA ASN A 218 -15.00 -40.91 -6.25
C ASN A 218 -16.51 -40.97 -6.02
N ALA A 219 -17.24 -41.37 -7.06
CA ALA A 219 -18.63 -41.77 -6.95
C ALA A 219 -18.91 -42.85 -8.02
N SER A 220 -18.65 -44.09 -7.62
CA SER A 220 -19.48 -45.27 -7.90
C SER A 220 -19.95 -45.49 -9.36
N VAL A 221 -19.18 -46.29 -10.10
CA VAL A 221 -19.69 -47.07 -11.23
C VAL A 221 -20.43 -48.30 -10.68
N ARG A 222 -21.75 -48.39 -10.90
CA ARG A 222 -22.47 -49.67 -10.95
C ARG A 222 -23.69 -49.57 -11.89
N ASN A 223 -23.49 -50.17 -13.07
CA ASN A 223 -24.42 -50.93 -13.92
C ASN A 223 -25.83 -50.38 -14.23
N ALA A 224 -26.05 -50.09 -15.51
CA ALA A 224 -27.35 -50.10 -16.23
C ALA A 224 -27.91 -51.56 -16.35
N PRO A 225 -29.13 -51.86 -16.87
CA PRO A 225 -29.88 -51.14 -17.92
C PRO A 225 -31.43 -51.13 -17.87
N GLY A 226 -32.03 -50.29 -18.73
CA GLY A 226 -33.29 -50.56 -19.45
C GLY A 226 -34.63 -50.29 -18.75
N HIS A 227 -35.38 -49.28 -19.20
CA HIS A 227 -36.71 -49.41 -19.84
C HIS A 227 -37.44 -48.06 -19.94
N THR A 228 -38.07 -47.89 -21.09
CA THR A 228 -39.11 -46.95 -21.51
C THR A 228 -40.14 -46.55 -20.44
N ASN A 229 -40.49 -45.26 -20.35
CA ASN A 229 -41.86 -44.81 -20.62
C ASN A 229 -42.02 -43.28 -20.62
N ALA A 230 -42.85 -42.83 -21.54
CA ALA A 230 -43.38 -41.49 -21.69
C ALA A 230 -44.16 -41.05 -20.44
N SER A 231 -44.19 -39.74 -20.18
CA SER A 231 -45.40 -38.97 -19.85
C SER A 231 -45.09 -37.48 -19.76
N ALA A 232 -45.95 -36.71 -20.43
CA ALA A 232 -46.01 -35.25 -20.45
C ALA A 232 -46.58 -34.66 -19.15
N GLN A 233 -46.73 -33.32 -19.13
CA GLN A 233 -47.62 -32.51 -18.28
C GLN A 233 -47.10 -32.16 -16.85
N THR A 234 -47.27 -30.96 -16.27
CA THR A 234 -47.77 -29.63 -16.68
C THR A 234 -47.23 -28.59 -15.69
N VAL A 235 -47.06 -27.36 -16.15
CA VAL A 235 -46.95 -26.12 -15.38
C VAL A 235 -48.10 -25.95 -14.37
N ARG A 236 -47.82 -25.56 -13.12
CA ARG A 236 -48.77 -24.77 -12.31
C ARG A 236 -48.09 -23.91 -11.25
N ARG A 237 -48.27 -22.59 -11.40
CA ARG A 237 -48.14 -21.56 -10.35
C ARG A 237 -49.23 -21.74 -9.28
N HIS A 238 -48.90 -21.46 -8.03
CA HIS A 238 -49.80 -20.83 -7.05
C HIS A 238 -48.94 -19.87 -6.21
N VAL A 239 -49.15 -18.55 -6.39
CA VAL A 239 -49.83 -17.61 -5.48
C VAL A 239 -49.08 -17.46 -4.17
#